data_AF-A0A956ICZ1-F1
#
_entry.id   AF-A0A956ICZ1-F1
#
_cell.length_a   1.000
_cell.length_b   1.000
_cell.length_c   1.000
_cell.angle_alpha   90.00
_cell.angle_beta   90.00
_cell.angle_gamma   90.00
#
_symmetry.space_group_name_H-M   'P 1'
#
loop_
_entity.id
_entity.type
_entity.pdbx_description
1 polymer ?
#
loop_
_entity_poly.entity_id
_entity_poly.type
_entity_poly.pdbx_seq_one_letter_code
_entity_poly.pdbx_strand_id
1 'polypeptide(L)' 'MFPRDATFREQVEKFRLVWHCEDCVCFDPEAERCAHGFPLAKHRAATDFDPKAPVAFCKEHEIA' A
#
# COMPACT_ATOMS: atom_id res chain seq x y z
N MET A 1 -0.30 3.63 11.20
CA MET A 1 -0.80 2.42 10.52
C MET A 1 -2.30 2.32 10.72
N PHE A 2 -3.07 2.15 9.64
CA PHE A 2 -4.54 2.08 9.69
C PHE A 2 -5.01 0.61 9.62
N PRO A 3 -5.96 0.16 10.45
CA PRO A 3 -6.45 -1.21 10.41
C PRO A 3 -7.29 -1.48 9.16
N ARG A 4 -7.19 -2.68 8.61
CA ARG A 4 -8.06 -3.16 7.51
C ARG A 4 -9.32 -3.80 8.05
N ASP A 5 -10.11 -3.02 8.77
CA ASP A 5 -11.35 -3.48 9.39
C ASP A 5 -12.49 -3.62 8.37
N ALA A 6 -13.72 -3.90 8.85
CA ALA A 6 -14.88 -4.06 7.99
C ALA A 6 -15.21 -2.78 7.20
N THR A 7 -15.05 -1.61 7.83
CA THR A 7 -15.29 -0.32 7.20
C THR A 7 -14.30 -0.08 6.06
N PHE A 8 -13.02 -0.37 6.28
CA PHE A 8 -12.01 -0.27 5.22
C PHE A 8 -12.35 -1.17 4.03
N ARG A 9 -12.71 -2.44 4.27
CA ARG A 9 -13.09 -3.38 3.20
C ARG A 9 -14.31 -2.91 2.41
N GLU A 10 -15.34 -2.41 3.07
CA GLU A 10 -16.50 -1.82 2.40
C GLU A 10 -16.09 -0.65 1.49
N GLN A 11 -15.21 0.22 1.98
CA GLN A 11 -14.72 1.37 1.22
C GLN A 11 -13.86 0.96 0.01
N VAL A 12 -13.01 -0.07 0.14
CA VAL A 12 -12.25 -0.63 -0.98
C VAL A 12 -13.20 -1.07 -2.09
N GLU A 13 -14.26 -1.81 -1.75
CA GLU A 13 -15.23 -2.29 -2.73
C GLU A 13 -16.03 -1.14 -3.36
N LYS A 14 -16.53 -0.22 -2.52
CA LYS A 14 -17.41 0.89 -2.93
C LYS A 14 -16.70 1.94 -3.76
N PHE A 15 -15.47 2.28 -3.39
CA PHE A 15 -14.72 3.39 -3.97
C PHE A 15 -13.53 2.96 -4.83
N ARG A 16 -13.30 1.64 -4.97
CA ARG A 16 -12.16 1.08 -5.73
C ARG A 16 -10.83 1.70 -5.28
N LEU A 17 -10.61 1.73 -3.97
CA LEU A 17 -9.38 2.27 -3.41
C LEU A 17 -8.19 1.47 -3.93
N VAL A 18 -7.11 2.19 -4.26
CA VAL A 18 -5.81 1.64 -4.62
C VAL A 18 -4.78 2.20 -3.64
N TRP A 19 -3.90 1.35 -3.12
CA TRP A 19 -2.94 1.75 -2.08
C TRP A 19 -1.61 0.99 -2.15
N HIS A 20 -1.44 0.14 -3.15
CA HIS A 20 -0.22 -0.62 -3.33
C HIS A 20 0.77 0.13 -4.21
N CYS A 21 2.05 -0.21 -4.09
CA CYS A 21 3.08 0.35 -4.98
C CYS A 21 2.78 -0.02 -6.44
N GLU A 22 2.29 -1.23 -6.71
CA GLU A 22 1.93 -1.69 -8.04
C GLU A 22 0.87 -0.80 -8.74
N ASP A 23 0.06 -0.05 -7.97
CA ASP A 23 -0.93 0.91 -8.49
C ASP A 23 -0.39 2.34 -8.59
N CYS A 24 0.83 2.59 -8.11
CA CYS A 24 1.39 3.93 -7.98
C CYS A 24 2.13 4.35 -9.26
N VAL A 25 1.91 5.59 -9.71
CA VAL A 25 2.66 6.19 -10.85
C VAL A 25 4.18 6.27 -10.61
N CYS A 26 4.62 6.23 -9.35
CA CYS A 26 6.04 6.27 -8.98
C CYS A 26 6.67 4.88 -8.87
N PHE A 27 5.92 3.80 -9.08
CA PHE A 27 6.48 2.46 -9.11
C PHE A 27 7.10 2.16 -10.46
N ASP A 28 8.35 1.71 -10.41
CA ASP A 28 9.13 1.25 -11.56
C ASP A 28 8.98 -0.29 -11.62
N PRO A 29 8.15 -0.83 -12.54
CA PRO A 29 7.91 -2.26 -12.63
C PRO A 29 9.11 -3.02 -13.21
N GLU A 30 9.97 -2.37 -14.00
CA GLU A 30 11.14 -3.01 -14.61
C GLU A 30 12.24 -3.27 -13.57
N ALA A 31 12.43 -2.32 -12.65
CA ALA A 31 13.42 -2.44 -11.58
C ALA A 31 12.83 -2.85 -10.23
N GLU A 32 11.53 -3.14 -10.16
CA GLU A 32 10.77 -3.44 -8.95
C GLU A 32 11.10 -2.51 -7.77
N ARG A 33 11.01 -1.19 -7.98
CA ARG A 33 11.38 -0.18 -6.99
C ARG A 33 10.43 1.02 -6.95
N CYS A 34 10.46 1.76 -5.84
CA CYS A 34 9.84 3.07 -5.74
C CYS A 34 10.79 4.13 -6.30
N ALA A 35 10.31 5.04 -7.15
CA ALA A 35 11.11 6.15 -7.70
C ALA A 35 11.65 7.10 -6.61
N HIS A 36 11.02 7.14 -5.43
CA HIS A 36 11.51 7.89 -4.27
C HIS A 36 12.60 7.15 -3.48
N GLY A 37 12.91 5.89 -3.83
CA GLY A 37 13.87 5.05 -3.11
C GLY A 37 13.32 4.44 -1.80
N PHE A 38 12.02 4.53 -1.54
CA PHE A 38 11.42 3.97 -0.33
C PHE A 38 11.27 2.43 -0.38
N PRO A 39 11.31 1.74 0.77
CA PRO A 39 11.10 0.29 0.84
C PRO A 39 9.71 -0.13 0.36
N LEU A 40 9.63 -1.20 -0.43
CA LEU A 40 8.36 -1.67 -0.98
C LEU A 40 7.61 -2.68 -0.12
N ALA A 41 8.29 -3.42 0.77
CA ALA A 41 7.77 -4.66 1.35
C ALA A 41 6.39 -4.53 2.03
N LYS A 42 6.08 -3.37 2.62
CA LYS A 42 4.79 -3.12 3.29
C LYS A 42 3.71 -2.56 2.36
N HIS A 43 4.07 -2.12 1.16
CA HIS A 43 3.19 -1.48 0.19
C HIS A 43 2.85 -2.40 -0.98
N ARG A 44 3.32 -3.65 -1.00
CA ARG A 44 3.02 -4.58 -2.10
C ARG A 44 1.60 -5.14 -1.97
N ALA A 45 0.95 -5.39 -3.09
CA ALA A 45 -0.32 -6.11 -3.12
C ALA A 45 -0.18 -7.52 -2.53
N ALA A 46 1.00 -8.12 -2.69
CA ALA A 46 1.35 -9.39 -2.08
C ALA A 46 1.24 -9.38 -0.55
N THR A 47 1.26 -8.24 0.14
CA THR A 47 1.12 -8.19 1.60
C THR A 47 -0.33 -8.39 2.07
N ASP A 48 -1.28 -8.43 1.14
CA ASP A 48 -2.71 -8.52 1.45
C ASP A 48 -3.19 -9.90 1.91
N PHE A 49 -2.39 -10.97 1.74
CA PHE A 49 -2.77 -12.31 2.20
C PHE A 49 -3.00 -12.38 3.71
N ASP A 50 -2.35 -11.51 4.50
CA ASP A 50 -2.57 -11.41 5.94
C ASP A 50 -3.67 -10.38 6.23
N PRO A 51 -4.92 -10.78 6.50
CA PRO A 51 -6.02 -9.85 6.75
C PRO A 51 -5.79 -8.93 7.96
N LYS A 52 -4.82 -9.22 8.82
CA LYS A 52 -4.44 -8.38 9.97
C LYS A 52 -3.33 -7.39 9.65
N ALA A 53 -2.63 -7.51 8.52
CA ALA A 53 -1.63 -6.53 8.15
C ALA A 53 -2.30 -5.15 7.98
N PRO A 54 -1.74 -4.08 8.59
CA PRO A 54 -2.32 -2.75 8.50
C PRO A 54 -2.07 -2.14 7.12
N VAL A 55 -2.87 -1.15 6.75
CA VAL A 55 -2.57 -0.28 5.61
C VAL A 55 -1.32 0.52 5.94
N ALA A 56 -0.27 0.31 5.14
CA ALA A 56 0.97 1.07 5.20
C ALA A 56 0.86 2.31 4.30
N PHE A 57 1.23 3.46 4.84
CA PHE A 57 1.17 4.73 4.09
C PHE A 57 2.48 4.95 3.34
N CYS A 58 2.41 5.34 2.06
CA CYS A 58 3.57 5.46 1.16
C CYS A 58 4.70 6.36 1.73
N LYS A 59 4.33 7.45 2.40
CA LYS A 59 5.24 8.44 2.98
C LYS A 59 5.34 8.34 4.50
N GLU A 60 5.10 7.15 5.09
CA GLU A 60 5.26 6.97 6.54
C GLU A 60 6.65 7.37 7.05
N HIS A 61 7.65 7.30 6.17
CA HIS A 61 9.04 7.69 6.44
C HIS A 61 9.29 9.20 6.51
N GLU A 62 8.38 10.05 6.00
CA GLU A 62 8.54 11.51 6.01
C GLU A 62 8.00 12.17 7.29
N ILE A 63 7.36 11.39 8.17
CA ILE A 63 6.68 11.87 9.40
C ILE A 63 7.55 11.63 10.65
N ALA A 64 8.86 11.38 10.46
CA ALA A 64 9.82 11.09 11.53
C ALA A 64 10.82 12.24 11.74
#